data_AF-A0A8I1S9M1-F1
#
_entry.id   AF-A0A8I1S9M1-F1
#
_cell.length_a   1.000
_cell.length_b   1.000
_cell.length_c   1.000
_cell.angle_alpha   90.00
_cell.angle_beta   90.00
_cell.angle_gamma   90.00
#
_symmetry.space_group_name_H-M   'P 1'
#
loop_
_entity.id
_entity.type
_entity.pdbx_description
1 polymer ?
#
loop_
_entity_poly.entity_id
_entity_poly.type
_entity_poly.pdbx_seq_one_letter_code
_entity_poly.pdbx_strand_id
1 'polypeptide(L)'
;MDSTTLPPIEGARTAQPLDAMRISWWVWRGRRYAARATHGWTRAIRTAAVGISCAAWPLATLRRATSIRFGRTRYYFSHDDTAVVAVRSTRDGWLLTDYCSAHPGQGEGWWLRQWVLPVVYQAADRAGITVRLTRTPGRIAESCTAETPELRPSGSLRPGRVALARSPHVASA
;
A
#
# COMPACT_ATOMS: atom_id res chain seq x y z
N MET A 1 16.89 14.25 12.11
CA MET A 1 16.53 12.81 11.98
C MET A 1 16.04 12.58 10.56
N ASP A 2 16.66 11.64 9.84
CA ASP A 2 16.30 11.34 8.45
C ASP A 2 14.89 10.76 8.38
N SER A 3 13.92 11.61 8.01
CA SER A 3 12.53 11.23 7.75
C SER A 3 12.34 10.29 6.53
N THR A 4 13.46 9.96 5.89
CA THR A 4 13.60 9.10 4.71
C THR A 4 13.79 7.63 5.05
N THR A 5 14.28 7.29 6.25
CA THR A 5 14.63 5.91 6.60
C THR A 5 13.43 5.19 7.22
N LEU A 6 12.79 4.35 6.41
CA LEU A 6 11.69 3.48 6.88
C LEU A 6 12.22 2.39 7.82
N PRO A 7 11.51 2.07 8.92
CA PRO A 7 11.97 1.09 9.90
C PRO A 7 12.00 -0.32 9.29
N PRO A 8 12.96 -1.19 9.67
CA PRO A 8 12.80 -2.62 9.47
C PRO A 8 11.63 -3.11 10.34
N ILE A 9 10.83 -4.04 9.82
CA ILE A 9 9.76 -4.70 10.58
C ILE A 9 10.25 -6.11 10.86
N GLU A 10 10.39 -6.45 12.13
CA GLU A 10 10.84 -7.75 12.58
C GLU A 10 9.89 -8.85 12.08
N GLY A 11 10.43 -9.91 11.47
CA GLY A 11 9.65 -10.96 10.82
C GLY A 11 9.16 -10.65 9.40
N ALA A 12 9.32 -9.42 8.91
CA ALA A 12 8.96 -9.03 7.55
C ALA A 12 10.19 -8.99 6.63
N ARG A 13 10.17 -9.76 5.54
CA ARG A 13 11.23 -9.69 4.54
C ARG A 13 11.10 -8.40 3.73
N THR A 14 12.19 -7.63 3.64
CA THR A 14 12.22 -6.45 2.75
C THR A 14 12.44 -6.89 1.31
N ALA A 15 11.65 -6.35 0.37
CA ALA A 15 11.76 -6.71 -1.04
C ALA A 15 13.09 -6.28 -1.65
N GLN A 16 13.61 -7.13 -2.53
CA GLN A 16 14.74 -6.86 -3.40
C GLN A 16 14.26 -6.43 -4.80
N PRO A 17 15.13 -5.83 -5.64
CA PRO A 17 14.75 -5.46 -7.00
C PRO A 17 14.22 -6.63 -7.85
N LEU A 18 14.70 -7.86 -7.59
CA LEU A 18 14.22 -9.08 -8.25
C LEU A 18 12.75 -9.40 -7.92
N ASP A 19 12.29 -9.02 -6.73
CA ASP A 19 10.89 -9.21 -6.34
C ASP A 19 9.93 -8.29 -7.09
N ALA A 20 10.43 -7.26 -7.79
CA ALA A 20 9.59 -6.31 -8.51
C ALA A 20 8.69 -7.00 -9.55
N MET A 21 9.21 -8.05 -10.23
CA MET A 21 8.43 -8.83 -11.20
C MET A 21 7.29 -9.59 -10.50
N ARG A 22 7.59 -10.22 -9.35
CA ARG A 22 6.62 -10.96 -8.53
C ARG A 22 5.51 -10.04 -8.02
N ILE A 23 5.88 -8.88 -7.47
CA ILE A 23 4.93 -7.86 -7.00
C ILE A 23 4.07 -7.34 -8.16
N SER A 24 4.68 -7.08 -9.32
CA SER A 24 3.95 -6.63 -10.51
C SER A 24 2.96 -7.66 -11.02
N TRP A 25 3.33 -8.93 -10.99
CA TRP A 25 2.45 -10.03 -11.34
C TRP A 25 1.24 -10.12 -10.40
N TRP A 26 1.44 -10.04 -9.08
CA TRP A 26 0.33 -10.05 -8.12
C TRP A 26 -0.62 -8.86 -8.28
N VAL A 27 -0.10 -7.67 -8.53
CA VAL A 27 -0.94 -6.49 -8.80
C VAL A 27 -1.77 -6.68 -10.07
N TRP A 28 -1.19 -7.27 -11.12
CA TRP A 28 -1.92 -7.57 -12.33
C TRP A 28 -3.03 -8.62 -12.10
N ARG A 29 -2.69 -9.71 -11.39
CA ARG A 29 -3.64 -10.76 -11.01
C ARG A 29 -4.79 -10.22 -10.16
N GLY A 30 -4.50 -9.37 -9.18
CA GLY A 30 -5.51 -8.70 -8.35
C GLY A 30 -6.45 -7.81 -9.15
N ARG A 31 -5.94 -7.06 -10.15
CA ARG A 31 -6.79 -6.28 -11.06
C ARG A 31 -7.70 -7.16 -11.91
N ARG A 32 -7.17 -8.28 -12.43
CA ARG A 32 -7.94 -9.25 -13.21
C ARG A 32 -9.05 -9.90 -12.37
N TYR A 33 -8.75 -10.27 -11.12
CA TYR A 33 -9.75 -10.75 -10.17
C TYR A 33 -10.83 -9.69 -9.92
N ALA A 34 -10.44 -8.45 -9.63
CA ALA A 34 -11.36 -7.36 -9.38
C ALA A 34 -12.22 -6.98 -10.60
N ALA A 35 -11.77 -7.24 -11.83
CA ALA A 35 -12.56 -7.06 -13.04
C ALA A 35 -13.60 -8.18 -13.22
N ARG A 36 -13.24 -9.42 -12.88
CA ARG A 36 -14.15 -10.58 -12.92
C ARG A 36 -15.23 -10.53 -11.85
N ALA A 37 -14.90 -10.00 -10.68
CA ALA A 37 -15.84 -9.85 -9.55
C ALA A 37 -16.81 -8.66 -9.71
N THR A 38 -16.78 -7.94 -10.84
CA THR A 38 -17.67 -6.81 -11.11
C THR A 38 -18.60 -7.10 -12.29
N HIS A 39 -19.82 -6.56 -12.21
CA HIS A 39 -20.86 -6.70 -13.24
C HIS A 39 -21.14 -5.37 -13.94
N GLY A 40 -21.85 -5.42 -15.07
CA GLY A 40 -22.31 -4.24 -15.81
C GLY A 40 -21.19 -3.38 -16.41
N TRP A 41 -21.46 -2.09 -16.60
CA TRP A 41 -20.53 -1.12 -17.22
C TRP A 41 -19.18 -1.02 -16.49
N THR A 42 -19.17 -1.26 -15.17
CA THR A 42 -17.95 -1.30 -14.35
C THR A 42 -17.01 -2.44 -14.76
N ARG A 43 -17.54 -3.57 -15.26
CA ARG A 43 -16.73 -4.67 -15.80
C ARG A 43 -15.98 -4.25 -17.06
N ALA A 44 -16.63 -3.54 -17.98
CA ALA A 44 -16.01 -3.07 -19.21
C ALA A 44 -14.84 -2.11 -18.91
N ILE A 45 -15.06 -1.11 -18.04
CA ILE A 45 -14.03 -0.17 -17.59
C ILE A 45 -12.86 -0.91 -16.93
N ARG A 46 -13.15 -1.84 -16.01
CA ARG A 46 -12.10 -2.59 -15.32
C ARG A 46 -11.35 -3.55 -16.25
N THR A 47 -12.01 -4.13 -17.24
CA THR A 47 -11.37 -5.00 -18.24
C THR A 47 -10.46 -4.18 -19.17
N ALA A 48 -10.92 -3.01 -19.63
CA ALA A 48 -10.08 -2.08 -20.38
C ALA A 48 -8.85 -1.63 -19.56
N ALA A 49 -9.05 -1.33 -18.27
CA ALA A 49 -7.97 -1.02 -17.35
C ALA A 49 -6.99 -2.19 -17.18
N VAL A 50 -7.45 -3.44 -17.19
CA VAL A 50 -6.56 -4.64 -17.19
C VAL A 50 -5.75 -4.70 -18.49
N GLY A 51 -6.36 -4.45 -19.65
CA GLY A 51 -5.66 -4.40 -20.94
C GLY A 51 -4.55 -3.34 -20.97
N ILE A 52 -4.86 -2.10 -20.57
CA ILE A 52 -3.85 -1.02 -20.44
C ILE A 52 -2.76 -1.42 -19.45
N SER A 53 -3.13 -2.10 -18.36
CA SER A 53 -2.18 -2.58 -17.36
C SER A 53 -1.24 -3.66 -17.89
N CYS A 54 -1.66 -4.51 -18.85
CA CYS A 54 -0.78 -5.45 -19.53
C CYS A 54 0.31 -4.70 -20.31
N ALA A 55 -0.09 -3.73 -21.14
CA ALA A 55 0.85 -2.97 -21.97
C ALA A 55 1.83 -2.14 -21.12
N ALA A 56 1.36 -1.58 -20.01
CA ALA A 56 2.18 -0.80 -19.08
C ALA A 56 2.98 -1.65 -18.08
N TRP A 57 2.85 -2.99 -18.11
CA TRP A 57 3.43 -3.89 -17.10
C TRP A 57 4.97 -3.85 -17.02
N PRO A 58 5.72 -3.86 -18.15
CA PRO A 58 7.19 -3.78 -18.10
C PRO A 58 7.66 -2.47 -17.46
N LEU A 59 7.05 -1.35 -17.86
CA LEU A 59 7.37 -0.03 -17.30
C LEU A 59 7.02 0.05 -15.80
N ALA A 60 5.87 -0.50 -15.40
CA ALA A 60 5.49 -0.55 -13.99
C ALA A 60 6.45 -1.39 -13.15
N THR A 61 6.97 -2.49 -13.71
CA THR A 61 7.98 -3.35 -13.08
C THR A 61 9.31 -2.64 -12.94
N LEU A 62 9.80 -1.99 -14.00
CA LEU A 62 11.03 -1.20 -13.96
C LEU A 62 10.93 -0.05 -12.95
N ARG A 63 9.80 0.66 -12.92
CA ARG A 63 9.55 1.73 -11.95
C ARG A 63 9.57 1.23 -10.50
N ARG A 64 9.12 -0.01 -10.25
CA ARG A 64 9.18 -0.64 -8.93
C ARG A 64 10.60 -1.06 -8.58
N ALA A 65 11.28 -1.77 -9.48
CA ALA A 65 12.67 -2.21 -9.28
C ALA A 65 13.59 -1.02 -8.97
N THR A 66 13.44 0.09 -9.71
CA THR A 66 14.15 1.34 -9.42
C THR A 66 13.76 1.93 -8.07
N SER A 67 12.46 1.99 -7.73
CA SER A 67 12.02 2.50 -6.42
C SER A 67 12.56 1.69 -5.24
N ILE A 68 12.65 0.37 -5.39
CA ILE A 68 13.25 -0.54 -4.42
C ILE A 68 14.76 -0.29 -4.33
N ARG A 69 15.44 -0.27 -5.49
CA ARG A 69 16.90 -0.06 -5.55
C ARG A 69 17.34 1.26 -4.95
N PHE A 70 16.59 2.34 -5.16
CA PHE A 70 16.90 3.66 -4.62
C PHE A 70 16.31 3.91 -3.22
N GLY A 71 15.73 2.89 -2.57
CA GLY A 71 15.20 3.00 -1.21
C GLY A 71 14.01 3.95 -1.04
N ARG A 72 13.43 4.47 -2.13
CA ARG A 72 12.31 5.43 -2.09
C ARG A 72 11.01 4.79 -1.62
N THR A 73 10.86 3.48 -1.82
CA THR A 73 9.69 2.71 -1.39
C THR A 73 10.18 1.39 -0.85
N ARG A 74 9.84 1.10 0.41
CA ARG A 74 10.12 -0.17 1.06
C ARG A 74 8.88 -1.05 0.95
N TYR A 75 9.08 -2.27 0.47
CA TYR A 75 8.04 -3.27 0.35
C TYR A 75 8.31 -4.34 1.40
N TYR A 76 7.32 -4.60 2.25
CA TYR A 76 7.38 -5.59 3.32
C TYR A 76 6.57 -6.81 2.89
N PHE A 77 7.22 -7.96 2.80
CA PHE A 77 6.55 -9.23 2.57
C PHE A 77 6.05 -9.84 3.88
N SER A 78 4.95 -10.58 3.79
CA SER A 78 4.55 -11.53 4.83
C SER A 78 5.63 -12.59 5.04
N HIS A 79 5.62 -13.25 6.19
CA HIS A 79 6.55 -14.33 6.50
C HIS A 79 6.54 -15.44 5.43
N ASP A 80 5.34 -15.82 4.98
CA ASP A 80 5.14 -16.85 3.96
C ASP A 80 5.33 -16.34 2.51
N ASP A 81 5.76 -15.09 2.33
CA ASP A 81 6.00 -14.51 1.01
C ASP A 81 4.74 -14.53 0.11
N THR A 82 3.55 -14.50 0.72
CA THR A 82 2.23 -14.53 0.03
C THR A 82 1.59 -13.15 -0.10
N ALA A 83 1.98 -12.18 0.71
CA ALA A 83 1.45 -10.82 0.68
C ALA A 83 2.58 -9.79 0.75
N VAL A 84 2.31 -8.58 0.23
CA VAL A 84 3.24 -7.45 0.29
C VAL A 84 2.49 -6.14 0.58
N VAL A 85 3.06 -5.32 1.45
CA VAL A 85 2.63 -3.95 1.75
C VAL A 85 3.75 -2.99 1.38
N ALA A 86 3.41 -1.90 0.70
CA ALA A 86 4.38 -0.92 0.23
C ALA A 86 4.29 0.38 1.03
N VAL A 87 5.39 0.81 1.62
CA VAL A 87 5.50 2.08 2.35
C VAL A 87 6.51 2.96 1.63
N ARG A 88 6.10 4.19 1.34
CA ARG A 88 6.90 5.16 0.59
C ARG A 88 7.20 6.35 1.48
N SER A 89 8.47 6.75 1.57
CA SER A 89 8.81 8.05 2.15
C SER A 89 8.46 9.18 1.17
N THR A 90 7.83 10.23 1.67
CA THR A 90 7.48 11.45 0.94
C THR A 90 7.90 12.66 1.76
N ARG A 91 7.90 13.86 1.14
CA ARG A 91 8.25 15.11 1.83
C ARG A 91 7.32 15.41 3.01
N ASP A 92 6.07 14.97 2.92
CA ASP A 92 5.03 15.23 3.92
C ASP A 92 4.89 14.08 4.95
N GLY A 93 5.81 13.13 4.92
CA GLY A 93 5.82 11.96 5.79
C GLY A 93 5.70 10.63 5.05
N TRP A 94 5.19 9.61 5.73
CA TRP A 94 5.17 8.25 5.19
C TRP A 94 3.83 7.94 4.55
N LEU A 95 3.89 7.47 3.32
CA LEU A 95 2.74 7.08 2.53
C LEU A 95 2.66 5.56 2.48
N LEU A 96 1.73 4.99 3.22
CA LEU A 96 1.32 3.62 3.03
C LEU A 96 0.54 3.54 1.72
N THR A 97 1.07 2.74 0.80
CA THR A 97 0.51 2.50 -0.53
C THR A 97 -0.02 1.07 -0.61
N ASP A 98 -0.73 0.77 -1.70
CA ASP A 98 -1.45 -0.49 -1.92
C ASP A 98 -0.74 -1.75 -1.39
N TYR A 99 -1.53 -2.63 -0.79
CA TYR A 99 -1.15 -4.01 -0.52
C TYR A 99 -1.58 -4.91 -1.70
N CYS A 100 -0.85 -5.99 -1.92
CA CYS A 100 -1.28 -7.05 -2.84
C CYS A 100 -0.85 -8.41 -2.32
N SER A 101 -1.52 -9.46 -2.79
CA SER A 101 -1.25 -10.83 -2.39
C SER A 101 -1.22 -11.79 -3.57
N ALA A 102 -0.61 -12.95 -3.35
CA ALA A 102 -0.57 -14.06 -4.29
C ALA A 102 -1.98 -14.58 -4.59
N HIS A 103 -2.85 -14.60 -3.57
CA HIS A 103 -4.24 -15.07 -3.65
C HIS A 103 -5.22 -13.91 -3.41
N PRO A 104 -5.66 -13.21 -4.48
CA PRO A 104 -6.63 -12.14 -4.33
C PRO A 104 -7.95 -12.69 -3.81
N GLY A 105 -8.53 -12.02 -2.81
CA GLY A 105 -9.81 -12.41 -2.19
C GLY A 105 -9.69 -13.17 -0.87
N GLN A 106 -8.50 -13.67 -0.51
CA GLN A 106 -8.29 -14.39 0.76
C GLN A 106 -7.95 -13.49 1.96
N GLY A 107 -7.94 -12.17 1.78
CA GLY A 107 -7.66 -11.23 2.88
C GLY A 107 -6.19 -11.14 3.31
N GLU A 108 -5.28 -11.96 2.77
CA GLU A 108 -3.85 -11.99 3.13
C GLU A 108 -3.19 -10.60 3.15
N GLY A 109 -3.44 -9.78 2.12
CA GLY A 109 -2.89 -8.42 2.05
C GLY A 109 -3.51 -7.44 3.05
N TRP A 110 -4.77 -7.68 3.46
CA TRP A 110 -5.40 -6.90 4.53
C TRP A 110 -4.83 -7.29 5.89
N TRP A 111 -4.65 -8.58 6.17
CA TRP A 111 -4.00 -9.06 7.40
C TRP A 111 -2.58 -8.55 7.53
N LEU A 112 -1.78 -8.63 6.46
CA LEU A 112 -0.44 -8.09 6.45
C LEU A 112 -0.42 -6.59 6.74
N ARG A 113 -1.40 -5.84 6.23
CA ARG A 113 -1.56 -4.42 6.53
C ARG A 113 -1.84 -4.18 8.01
N GLN A 114 -2.74 -4.95 8.64
CA GLN A 114 -3.04 -4.83 10.07
C GLN A 114 -1.83 -5.12 10.94
N TRP A 115 -0.95 -6.01 10.50
CA TRP A 115 0.29 -6.31 11.21
C TRP A 115 1.39 -5.26 10.99
N VAL A 116 1.53 -4.73 9.78
CA VAL A 116 2.52 -3.69 9.44
C VAL A 116 2.17 -2.33 10.03
N LEU A 117 0.87 -1.97 10.08
CA LEU A 117 0.41 -0.63 10.48
C LEU A 117 0.87 -0.21 11.88
N PRO A 118 0.69 -1.01 12.95
CA PRO A 118 1.12 -0.63 14.30
C PRO A 118 2.61 -0.34 14.40
N VAL A 119 3.45 -1.15 13.74
CA VAL A 119 4.92 -0.97 13.74
C VAL A 119 5.30 0.32 13.02
N VAL A 120 4.68 0.58 11.87
CA VAL A 120 4.89 1.82 11.11
C VAL A 120 4.42 3.04 11.90
N TYR A 121 3.28 2.96 12.60
CA TYR A 121 2.76 4.02 13.45
C TYR A 121 3.70 4.34 14.61
N GLN A 122 4.16 3.33 15.36
CA GLN A 122 5.10 3.55 16.46
C GLN A 122 6.42 4.17 16.01
N ALA A 123 6.92 3.75 14.84
CA ALA A 123 8.14 4.33 14.29
C ALA A 123 7.91 5.77 13.77
N ALA A 124 6.73 6.05 13.22
CA ALA A 124 6.35 7.38 12.79
C ALA A 124 6.17 8.33 13.99
N ASP A 125 5.57 7.85 15.09
CA ASP A 125 5.43 8.61 16.34
C ASP A 125 6.81 8.97 16.92
N ARG A 126 7.73 8.00 16.99
CA ARG A 126 9.12 8.23 17.42
C ARG A 126 9.88 9.22 16.53
N ALA A 127 9.53 9.31 15.26
CA ALA A 127 10.17 10.20 14.30
C ALA A 127 9.43 11.54 14.12
N GLY A 128 8.26 11.73 14.76
CA GLY A 128 7.41 12.90 14.56
C GLY A 128 6.86 13.01 13.13
N ILE A 129 6.57 11.89 12.46
CA ILE A 129 6.18 11.83 11.05
C ILE A 129 4.70 11.53 10.90
N THR A 130 4.03 12.23 9.98
CA THR A 130 2.65 11.93 9.59
C THR A 130 2.59 10.66 8.74
N VAL A 131 1.69 9.73 9.07
CA VAL A 131 1.42 8.56 8.23
C VAL A 131 0.15 8.80 7.43
N ARG A 132 0.26 8.65 6.12
CA ARG A 132 -0.86 8.76 5.17
C ARG A 132 -1.14 7.42 4.53
N LEU A 133 -2.41 7.12 4.37
CA LEU A 133 -2.91 5.95 3.66
C LEU A 133 -3.49 6.37 2.32
N THR A 134 -2.88 5.86 1.26
CA THR A 134 -3.45 6.04 -0.08
C THR A 134 -4.42 4.90 -0.35
N ARG A 135 -5.60 5.27 -0.83
CA ARG A 135 -6.56 4.39 -1.49
C ARG A 135 -7.44 3.58 -0.53
N THR A 136 -8.55 4.21 -0.23
CA THR A 136 -9.75 3.52 0.21
C THR A 136 -10.92 4.01 -0.65
N PRO A 137 -11.62 3.13 -1.40
CA PRO A 137 -13.01 3.38 -1.76
C PRO A 137 -13.76 3.81 -0.49
N GLY A 138 -14.75 4.71 -0.58
CA GLY A 138 -15.45 5.26 0.60
C GLY A 138 -15.80 4.21 1.67
N ARG A 139 -16.36 3.07 1.26
CA ARG A 139 -16.63 1.91 2.15
C ARG A 139 -15.43 1.36 2.92
N ILE A 140 -14.27 1.26 2.27
CA ILE A 140 -13.05 0.76 2.92
C ILE A 140 -12.45 1.88 3.80
N ALA A 141 -12.70 3.16 3.49
CA ALA A 141 -12.25 4.28 4.31
C ALA A 141 -12.98 4.25 5.65
N GLU A 142 -14.29 4.04 5.61
CA GLU A 142 -15.16 3.86 6.78
C GLU A 142 -14.71 2.67 7.63
N SER A 143 -14.45 1.51 7.03
CA SER A 143 -13.91 0.35 7.77
C SER A 143 -12.54 0.65 8.39
N CYS A 144 -11.66 1.37 7.69
CA CYS A 144 -10.35 1.74 8.23
C CYS A 144 -10.44 2.75 9.38
N THR A 145 -11.37 3.72 9.31
CA THR A 145 -11.60 4.66 10.41
C THR A 145 -12.28 4.01 11.61
N ALA A 146 -13.12 3.00 11.39
CA ALA A 146 -13.71 2.21 12.46
C ALA A 146 -12.67 1.32 13.16
N GLU A 147 -11.74 0.74 12.41
CA GLU A 147 -10.65 -0.11 12.94
C GLU A 147 -9.50 0.70 13.55
N THR A 148 -9.28 1.94 13.10
CA THR A 148 -8.23 2.81 13.63
C THR A 148 -8.78 4.25 13.76
N PRO A 149 -9.35 4.61 14.92
CA PRO A 149 -10.03 5.90 15.13
C PRO A 149 -9.12 7.12 14.91
N GLU A 150 -7.81 6.93 15.01
CA GLU A 150 -6.78 7.96 14.86
C GLU A 150 -6.56 8.38 13.40
N LEU A 151 -7.11 7.64 12.43
CA LEU A 151 -7.08 8.00 11.02
C LEU A 151 -8.15 9.04 10.70
N ARG A 152 -7.72 10.23 10.29
CA ARG A 152 -8.64 11.28 9.84
C ARG A 152 -8.60 11.46 8.32
N PRO A 153 -9.75 11.77 7.67
CA PRO A 153 -9.76 12.20 6.28
C PRO A 153 -8.87 13.43 6.10
N SER A 154 -7.88 13.33 5.21
CA SER A 154 -6.90 14.38 4.91
C SER A 154 -7.09 15.01 3.52
N GLY A 155 -8.17 14.65 2.82
CA GLY A 155 -8.55 15.20 1.52
C GLY A 155 -8.88 14.15 0.45
N SER A 156 -9.25 14.63 -0.73
CA SER A 156 -9.51 13.81 -1.92
C SER A 156 -8.25 13.69 -2.77
N LEU A 157 -7.84 12.46 -3.12
CA LEU A 157 -6.71 12.23 -4.02
C LEU A 157 -7.14 12.15 -5.49
N ARG A 158 -8.33 11.58 -5.74
CA ARG A 158 -9.00 11.38 -7.03
C ARG A 158 -10.50 11.16 -6.79
N PRO A 159 -11.38 11.32 -7.79
CA PRO A 159 -12.80 10.96 -7.66
C PRO A 159 -12.96 9.54 -7.09
N GLY A 160 -13.66 9.42 -5.96
CA GLY A 160 -13.91 8.14 -5.27
C GLY A 160 -12.76 7.58 -4.43
N ARG A 161 -11.71 8.36 -4.13
CA ARG A 161 -10.61 7.97 -3.24
C ARG A 161 -10.31 9.02 -2.19
N VAL A 162 -10.43 8.64 -0.92
CA VAL A 162 -10.11 9.48 0.23
C VAL A 162 -8.68 9.16 0.69
N ALA A 163 -7.90 10.19 1.01
CA ALA A 163 -6.67 10.04 1.78
C ALA A 163 -7.02 10.04 3.27
N LEU A 164 -6.48 9.08 4.01
CA LEU A 164 -6.51 9.11 5.47
C LEU A 164 -5.12 9.50 5.98
N ALA A 165 -5.05 10.35 7.00
CA ALA A 165 -3.81 10.70 7.67
C ALA A 165 -3.95 10.52 9.17
N ARG A 166 -2.87 10.06 9.79
CA ARG A 166 -2.66 10.06 11.23
C ARG A 166 -1.49 10.99 11.53
N SER A 167 -1.77 12.04 12.27
CA SER A 167 -0.72 12.89 12.84
C SER A 167 0.06 12.09 13.89
N PRO A 168 1.38 12.32 14.03
CA PRO A 168 2.17 11.65 15.05
C PRO A 168 1.62 11.98 16.44
N HIS A 169 1.56 10.97 17.31
CA HIS A 169 1.25 11.21 18.72
C HIS A 169 2.49 11.87 19.34
N VAL A 170 2.46 13.19 19.49
CA VAL A 170 3.46 13.88 20.28
C VAL A 170 3.15 13.50 21.72
N ALA A 171 3.96 12.63 22.32
CA ALA A 171 3.95 12.50 23.76
C ALA A 171 4.36 13.86 24.32
N SER A 172 3.41 14.59 24.88
CA SER A 172 3.69 15.80 25.65
C SER A 172 4.68 15.40 26.74
N ALA A 173 5.92 15.84 26.61
CA ALA A 173 6.90 15.81 27.70
C ALA A 173 6.51 16.83 28.76
#